data_AF-A0A7Y5EZC2-F1
#
_entry.id   AF-A0A7Y5EZC2-F1
#
_cell.length_a   1.000
_cell.length_b   1.000
_cell.length_c   1.000
_cell.angle_alpha   90.00
_cell.angle_beta   90.00
_cell.angle_gamma   90.00
#
_symmetry.space_group_name_H-M   'P 1'
#
loop_
_entity.id
_entity.type
_entity.pdbx_description
1 polymer ?
#
loop_
_entity_poly.entity_id
_entity_poly.type
_entity_poly.pdbx_seq_one_letter_code
_entity_poly.pdbx_strand_id
1 'polypeptide(L)'
;MATIATLKPQTPTAHAFTRYLLPFMVFFAIALISGLFYYLVPRNWNWNASQAALWIHLITGMVSFFYLIPYVLIHYKDKGEDALNLIFLWRAFRRRDGESDWSYQQRIFGHILNWLMALLGLSGLILALPGVLWLGGVVWMAGYPAYQIANLTHLGLALFTLAFIGFHIARKRKRTNQQ
;
A
#
# COMPACT_ATOMS: atom_id res chain seq x y z
N MET A 1 -9.48 -1.71 -48.45
CA MET A 1 -8.45 -0.94 -47.72
C MET A 1 -8.74 -1.08 -46.24
N ALA A 2 -7.91 -1.84 -45.50
CA ALA A 2 -8.09 -2.04 -44.07
C ALA A 2 -7.50 -0.83 -43.32
N THR A 3 -8.34 -0.14 -42.56
CA THR A 3 -7.94 0.97 -41.70
C THR A 3 -7.08 0.41 -40.58
N ILE A 4 -5.76 0.62 -40.62
CA ILE A 4 -4.87 0.33 -39.50
C ILE A 4 -5.29 1.26 -38.37
N ALA A 5 -6.00 0.73 -37.39
CA ALA A 5 -6.30 1.43 -36.16
C ALA A 5 -4.95 1.79 -35.51
N THR A 6 -4.57 3.06 -35.60
CA THR A 6 -3.41 3.62 -34.90
C THR A 6 -3.64 3.42 -33.41
N LEU A 7 -3.01 2.39 -32.83
CA LEU A 7 -2.95 2.18 -31.39
C LEU A 7 -2.32 3.44 -30.79
N LYS A 8 -3.16 4.24 -30.12
CA LYS A 8 -2.71 5.46 -29.44
C LYS A 8 -1.59 5.05 -28.48
N PRO A 9 -0.37 5.59 -28.60
CA PRO A 9 0.72 5.22 -27.70
C PRO A 9 0.26 5.51 -26.27
N GLN A 10 0.23 4.46 -25.42
CA GLN A 10 -0.14 4.63 -24.02
C GLN A 10 0.87 5.58 -23.38
N THR A 11 0.37 6.60 -22.68
CA THR A 11 1.23 7.50 -21.93
C THR A 11 1.97 6.71 -20.83
N PRO A 12 3.18 7.11 -20.43
CA PRO A 12 3.96 6.43 -19.38
C PRO A 12 3.16 6.14 -18.10
N THR A 13 2.26 7.06 -17.75
CA THR A 13 1.34 6.96 -16.62
C THR A 13 0.28 5.86 -16.75
N ALA A 14 -0.31 5.65 -17.94
CA ALA A 14 -1.29 4.60 -18.17
C ALA A 14 -0.64 3.20 -18.10
N HIS A 15 0.61 3.12 -18.54
CA HIS A 15 1.41 1.92 -18.48
C HIS A 15 1.84 1.59 -17.05
N ALA A 16 2.26 2.59 -16.27
CA ALA A 16 2.59 2.42 -14.85
C ALA A 16 1.38 1.96 -14.02
N PHE A 17 0.19 2.48 -14.32
CA PHE A 17 -1.05 2.05 -13.67
C PHE A 17 -1.34 0.58 -13.91
N THR A 18 -1.37 0.16 -15.18
CA THR A 18 -1.75 -1.22 -15.55
C THR A 18 -0.71 -2.24 -15.11
N ARG A 19 0.58 -1.93 -15.21
CA ARG A 19 1.66 -2.86 -14.87
C ARG A 19 1.99 -2.96 -13.39
N TYR A 20 1.71 -1.92 -12.61
CA TYR A 20 2.15 -1.87 -11.21
C TYR A 20 1.00 -1.58 -10.25
N LEU A 21 0.22 -0.50 -10.47
CA LEU A 21 -0.83 -0.13 -9.52
C LEU A 21 -1.96 -1.16 -9.45
N LEU A 22 -2.42 -1.66 -10.59
CA LEU A 22 -3.52 -2.63 -10.62
C LEU A 22 -3.11 -3.97 -9.96
N PRO A 23 -1.96 -4.60 -10.29
CA PRO A 23 -1.46 -5.75 -9.54
C PRO A 23 -1.30 -5.46 -8.05
N PHE A 24 -0.73 -4.31 -7.67
CA PHE A 24 -0.65 -3.89 -6.27
C PHE A 24 -2.03 -3.93 -5.60
N MET A 25 -3.05 -3.30 -6.19
CA MET A 25 -4.40 -3.24 -5.62
C MET A 25 -5.00 -4.63 -5.41
N VAL A 26 -4.80 -5.54 -6.36
CA VAL A 26 -5.30 -6.93 -6.27
C VAL A 26 -4.60 -7.68 -5.14
N PHE A 27 -3.26 -7.70 -5.13
CA PHE A 27 -2.50 -8.39 -4.09
C PHE A 27 -2.71 -7.77 -2.71
N PHE A 28 -2.82 -6.44 -2.62
CA PHE A 28 -3.14 -5.74 -1.38
C PHE A 28 -4.52 -6.13 -0.86
N ALA A 29 -5.54 -6.20 -1.72
CA ALA A 29 -6.88 -6.64 -1.33
C ALA A 29 -6.89 -8.08 -0.81
N ILE A 30 -6.17 -8.99 -1.48
CA ILE A 30 -6.04 -10.38 -1.02
C ILE A 30 -5.35 -10.42 0.35
N ALA A 31 -4.23 -9.72 0.50
CA ALA A 31 -3.49 -9.64 1.76
C ALA A 31 -4.35 -9.08 2.90
N LEU A 32 -5.13 -8.03 2.64
CA LEU A 32 -6.03 -7.44 3.62
C LEU A 32 -7.11 -8.44 4.07
N ILE A 33 -7.76 -9.12 3.12
CA ILE A 33 -8.82 -10.09 3.43
C ILE A 33 -8.26 -11.28 4.20
N SER A 34 -7.14 -11.86 3.74
CA SER A 34 -6.52 -12.99 4.42
C SER A 34 -5.98 -12.63 5.80
N GLY A 35 -5.46 -11.40 5.98
CA GLY A 35 -5.01 -10.90 7.28
C GLY A 35 -6.17 -10.68 8.26
N LEU A 36 -7.28 -10.10 7.80
CA LEU A 36 -8.50 -9.95 8.61
C LEU A 36 -9.09 -11.32 8.97
N PHE A 37 -9.11 -12.27 8.03
CA PHE A 37 -9.54 -13.63 8.32
C PHE A 37 -8.67 -14.28 9.40
N TYR A 38 -7.34 -14.18 9.27
CA TYR A 38 -6.40 -14.72 10.26
C TYR A 38 -6.59 -14.10 11.66
N TYR A 39 -6.95 -12.81 11.71
CA TYR A 39 -7.19 -12.10 12.97
C TYR A 39 -8.56 -12.43 13.60
N LEU A 40 -9.63 -12.49 12.80
CA LEU A 40 -11.01 -12.61 13.27
C LEU A 40 -11.47 -14.05 13.48
N VAL A 41 -10.95 -15.00 12.70
CA VAL A 41 -11.38 -16.40 12.76
C VAL A 41 -10.59 -17.15 13.83
N PRO A 42 -11.24 -17.73 14.85
CA PRO A 42 -10.56 -18.48 15.88
C PRO A 42 -9.75 -19.64 15.29
N ARG A 43 -8.46 -19.70 15.64
CA ARG A 43 -7.51 -20.71 15.13
C ARG A 43 -7.91 -22.15 15.47
N ASN A 44 -8.68 -22.34 16.55
CA ASN A 44 -9.19 -23.65 16.96
C ASN A 44 -10.35 -24.16 16.09
N TRP A 45 -10.99 -23.32 15.29
CA TRP A 45 -12.05 -23.75 14.38
C TRP A 45 -11.49 -24.53 13.19
N ASN A 46 -10.40 -24.03 12.60
CA ASN A 46 -9.70 -24.73 11.53
C ASN A 46 -8.24 -24.26 11.43
N TRP A 47 -7.34 -24.99 12.08
CA TRP A 47 -5.92 -24.70 12.09
C TRP A 47 -5.32 -24.58 10.68
N ASN A 48 -5.64 -25.53 9.80
CA ASN A 48 -5.10 -25.56 8.44
C ASN A 48 -5.54 -24.34 7.63
N ALA A 49 -6.79 -23.92 7.77
CA ALA A 49 -7.29 -22.70 7.13
C ALA A 49 -6.60 -21.44 7.68
N SER A 50 -6.38 -21.35 8.99
CA SER A 50 -5.64 -20.23 9.59
C SER A 50 -4.19 -20.17 9.09
N GLN A 51 -3.50 -21.31 8.99
CA GLN A 51 -2.15 -21.36 8.43
C GLN A 51 -2.13 -20.96 6.95
N ALA A 52 -3.08 -21.48 6.16
CA ALA A 52 -3.21 -21.09 4.75
C ALA A 52 -3.46 -19.58 4.61
N ALA A 53 -4.34 -18.99 5.43
CA ALA A 53 -4.60 -17.55 5.42
C ALA A 53 -3.35 -16.73 5.77
N LEU A 54 -2.57 -17.19 6.75
CA LEU A 54 -1.29 -16.56 7.11
C LEU A 54 -0.30 -16.60 5.94
N TRP A 55 -0.11 -17.75 5.30
CA TRP A 55 0.78 -17.89 4.14
C TRP A 55 0.34 -17.01 2.97
N ILE A 56 -0.96 -17.01 2.65
CA ILE A 56 -1.53 -16.13 1.62
C ILE A 56 -1.25 -14.66 1.98
N HIS A 57 -1.49 -14.25 3.22
CA HIS A 57 -1.24 -12.89 3.69
C HIS A 57 0.22 -12.47 3.52
N LEU A 58 1.16 -13.31 3.95
CA LEU A 58 2.59 -13.02 3.85
C LEU A 58 3.06 -12.90 2.40
N ILE A 59 2.70 -13.87 1.55
CA ILE A 59 3.11 -13.89 0.14
C ILE A 59 2.49 -12.72 -0.61
N THR A 60 1.17 -12.55 -0.52
CA THR A 60 0.48 -11.49 -1.27
C THR A 60 0.80 -10.10 -0.73
N GLY A 61 1.03 -9.96 0.58
CA GLY A 61 1.56 -8.76 1.20
C GLY A 61 2.91 -8.38 0.59
N MET A 62 3.89 -9.30 0.60
CA MET A 62 5.22 -9.06 0.03
C MET A 62 5.16 -8.70 -1.46
N VAL A 63 4.38 -9.46 -2.25
CA VAL A 63 4.21 -9.22 -3.69
C VAL A 63 3.53 -7.87 -3.95
N SER A 64 2.56 -7.46 -3.13
CA SER A 64 1.94 -6.14 -3.27
C SER A 64 2.98 -5.01 -3.13
N PHE A 65 3.86 -5.07 -2.13
CA PHE A 65 4.91 -4.07 -1.94
C PHE A 65 5.93 -4.07 -3.08
N PHE A 66 6.24 -5.23 -3.65
CA PHE A 66 7.08 -5.33 -4.84
C PHE A 66 6.50 -4.54 -6.02
N TYR A 67 5.18 -4.53 -6.20
CA TYR A 67 4.52 -3.71 -7.23
C TYR A 67 4.35 -2.23 -6.83
N LEU A 68 4.18 -1.93 -5.54
CA LEU A 68 3.98 -0.56 -5.06
C LEU A 68 5.22 0.31 -5.28
N ILE A 69 6.41 -0.20 -4.96
CA ILE A 69 7.67 0.55 -5.05
C ILE A 69 7.91 1.14 -6.46
N PRO A 70 7.93 0.34 -7.55
CA PRO A 70 8.14 0.88 -8.88
C PRO A 70 7.02 1.83 -9.31
N TYR A 71 5.77 1.57 -8.92
CA TYR A 71 4.66 2.50 -9.19
C TYR A 71 4.93 3.88 -8.59
N VAL A 72 5.28 3.95 -7.30
CA VAL A 72 5.54 5.21 -6.60
C VAL A 72 6.71 5.95 -7.25
N LEU A 73 7.81 5.27 -7.57
CA LEU A 73 8.98 5.89 -8.18
C LEU A 73 8.67 6.47 -9.58
N ILE A 74 7.97 5.72 -10.42
CA ILE A 74 7.57 6.18 -11.76
C ILE A 74 6.58 7.35 -11.63
N HIS A 75 5.58 7.23 -10.75
CA HIS A 75 4.57 8.28 -10.56
C HIS A 75 5.20 9.59 -10.07
N TYR A 76 6.17 9.53 -9.15
CA TYR A 76 6.88 10.72 -8.67
C TYR A 76 7.69 11.38 -9.77
N LYS A 77 8.44 10.58 -10.53
CA LYS A 77 9.23 11.06 -11.66
C LYS A 77 8.34 11.73 -12.71
N ASP A 78 7.22 11.11 -13.07
CA ASP A 78 6.27 11.65 -14.06
C ASP A 78 5.58 12.94 -13.56
N LYS A 79 5.44 13.11 -12.25
CA LYS A 79 4.88 14.32 -11.63
C LYS A 79 5.91 15.42 -11.37
N GLY A 80 7.19 15.18 -11.66
CA GLY A 80 8.27 16.12 -11.34
C GLY A 80 8.36 16.41 -9.84
N GLU A 81 8.04 15.42 -9.00
CA GLU A 81 8.20 15.53 -7.55
C GLU A 81 9.65 15.32 -7.15
N ASP A 82 10.17 16.18 -6.27
CA ASP A 82 11.49 15.99 -5.66
C ASP A 82 11.48 14.67 -4.86
N ALA A 83 12.43 13.77 -5.17
CA ALA A 83 12.56 12.49 -4.49
C ALA A 83 12.75 12.63 -2.98
N LEU A 84 13.33 13.75 -2.52
CA LEU A 84 13.46 14.04 -1.09
C LEU A 84 12.10 14.19 -0.38
N ASN A 85 11.03 14.52 -1.11
CA ASN A 85 9.68 14.59 -0.54
C ASN A 85 9.09 13.20 -0.23
N LEU A 86 9.71 12.09 -0.71
CA LEU A 86 9.36 10.74 -0.27
C LEU A 86 9.78 10.50 1.19
N ILE A 87 10.92 11.05 1.59
CA ILE A 87 11.51 10.86 2.93
C ILE A 87 11.06 11.96 3.90
N PHE A 88 10.94 13.19 3.42
CA PHE A 88 10.64 14.35 4.26
C PHE A 88 9.19 14.80 4.08
N LEU A 89 8.28 14.15 4.81
CA LEU A 89 6.83 14.40 4.71
C LEU A 89 6.47 15.89 4.87
N TRP A 90 7.13 16.62 5.78
CA TRP A 90 6.89 18.06 6.00
C TRP A 90 7.20 18.93 4.78
N ARG A 91 8.14 18.52 3.90
CA ARG A 91 8.42 19.25 2.66
C ARG A 91 7.27 19.10 1.66
N ALA A 92 6.60 17.95 1.64
CA ALA A 92 5.46 17.70 0.76
C ALA A 92 4.24 18.59 1.07
N PHE A 93 4.10 19.05 2.33
CA PHE A 93 3.06 19.97 2.77
C PHE A 93 3.31 21.43 2.35
N ARG A 94 4.48 21.77 1.81
CA ARG A 94 4.66 23.13 1.27
C ARG A 94 3.91 23.25 -0.05
N ARG A 95 3.09 24.29 -0.17
CA ARG A 95 2.39 24.62 -1.41
C ARG A 95 3.40 25.17 -2.41
N ARG A 96 3.25 24.80 -3.69
CA ARG A 96 4.07 25.33 -4.78
C ARG A 96 3.43 26.61 -5.34
N ASP A 97 4.26 27.49 -5.86
CA ASP A 97 3.78 28.70 -6.53
C ASP A 97 2.93 28.34 -7.75
N GLY A 98 1.77 29.00 -7.89
CA GLY A 98 0.83 28.73 -8.98
C GLY A 98 0.06 27.41 -8.88
N GLU A 99 0.22 26.64 -7.80
CA GLU A 99 -0.48 25.37 -7.64
C GLU A 99 -1.96 25.57 -7.24
N SER A 100 -2.87 24.92 -7.98
CA SER A 100 -4.30 24.90 -7.64
C SER A 100 -4.55 24.15 -6.33
N ASP A 101 -5.60 24.55 -5.59
CA ASP A 101 -5.99 23.89 -4.33
C ASP A 101 -6.19 22.38 -4.51
N TRP A 102 -6.73 21.98 -5.66
CA TRP A 102 -6.97 20.58 -5.96
C TRP A 102 -5.69 19.79 -6.18
N SER A 103 -4.76 20.33 -6.98
CA SER A 103 -3.45 19.69 -7.20
C SER A 103 -2.71 19.51 -5.89
N TYR A 104 -2.68 20.56 -5.06
CA TYR A 104 -2.05 20.54 -3.75
C TYR A 104 -2.64 19.45 -2.84
N GLN A 105 -3.98 19.37 -2.78
CA GLN A 105 -4.66 18.33 -2.01
C GLN A 105 -4.36 16.93 -2.57
N GLN A 106 -4.44 16.71 -3.88
CA GLN A 106 -4.14 15.40 -4.47
C GLN A 106 -2.70 14.97 -4.18
N ARG A 107 -1.72 15.88 -4.26
CA ARG A 107 -0.33 15.61 -3.86
C ARG A 107 -0.25 15.16 -2.41
N ILE A 108 -0.77 15.96 -1.47
CA ILE A 108 -0.71 15.63 -0.04
C ILE A 108 -1.35 14.27 0.26
N PHE A 109 -2.51 13.99 -0.32
CA PHE A 109 -3.17 12.70 -0.15
C PHE A 109 -2.31 11.54 -0.66
N GLY A 110 -1.65 11.72 -1.82
CA GLY A 110 -0.70 10.75 -2.35
C GLY A 110 0.48 10.50 -1.40
N HIS A 111 1.08 11.56 -0.84
CA HIS A 111 2.18 11.43 0.12
C HIS A 111 1.74 10.72 1.41
N ILE A 112 0.59 11.12 1.99
CA ILE A 112 0.06 10.48 3.20
C ILE A 112 -0.19 8.99 2.94
N LEU A 113 -0.82 8.65 1.81
CA LEU A 113 -1.08 7.26 1.44
C LEU A 113 0.21 6.46 1.26
N ASN A 114 1.23 7.02 0.61
CA ASN A 114 2.53 6.37 0.44
C ASN A 114 3.20 6.08 1.79
N TRP A 115 3.14 7.03 2.73
CA TRP A 115 3.67 6.83 4.08
C TRP A 115 2.90 5.78 4.87
N LEU A 116 1.56 5.79 4.78
CA LEU A 116 0.73 4.77 5.41
C LEU A 116 1.06 3.38 4.87
N MET A 117 1.19 3.24 3.55
CA MET A 117 1.60 1.98 2.94
C MET A 117 3.01 1.58 3.37
N ALA A 118 3.98 2.50 3.37
CA ALA A 118 5.34 2.20 3.81
C ALA A 118 5.41 1.71 5.27
N LEU A 119 4.68 2.38 6.18
CA LEU A 119 4.57 1.96 7.57
C LEU A 119 3.85 0.63 7.73
N LEU A 120 2.80 0.38 6.93
CA LEU A 120 2.09 -0.89 6.92
C LEU A 120 3.00 -2.04 6.45
N GLY A 121 3.80 -1.82 5.41
CA GLY A 121 4.79 -2.79 4.94
C GLY A 121 5.89 -3.05 5.95
N LEU A 122 6.45 -1.97 6.53
CA LEU A 122 7.50 -2.08 7.54
C LEU A 122 7.01 -2.83 8.79
N SER A 123 5.80 -2.53 9.28
CA SER A 123 5.23 -3.25 10.41
C SER A 123 4.98 -4.72 10.11
N GLY A 124 4.57 -5.07 8.88
CA GLY A 124 4.44 -6.47 8.44
C GLY A 124 5.79 -7.18 8.39
N LEU A 125 6.84 -6.52 7.89
CA LEU A 125 8.20 -7.07 7.89
C LEU A 125 8.73 -7.29 9.31
N ILE A 126 8.52 -6.34 10.22
CA ILE A 126 8.90 -6.48 11.63
C ILE A 126 8.22 -7.70 12.28
N LEU A 127 6.95 -7.93 11.98
CA LEU A 127 6.21 -9.10 12.48
C LEU A 127 6.70 -10.42 11.87
N ALA A 128 7.13 -10.42 10.61
CA ALA A 128 7.65 -11.61 9.94
C ALA A 128 9.11 -11.94 10.33
N LEU A 129 9.88 -10.93 10.72
CA LEU A 129 11.33 -11.02 10.92
C LEU A 129 11.77 -12.12 11.89
N PRO A 130 11.09 -12.36 13.02
CA PRO A 130 11.46 -13.46 13.93
C PRO A 130 11.31 -14.84 13.29
N GLY A 131 10.26 -15.04 12.47
CA GLY A 131 10.08 -16.27 11.70
C GLY A 131 11.18 -16.44 10.63
N VAL A 132 11.57 -15.35 9.96
CA VAL A 132 12.65 -15.36 8.97
C VAL A 132 14.00 -15.68 9.64
N LEU A 133 14.31 -15.06 10.78
CA LEU A 133 15.54 -15.34 11.52
C LEU A 133 15.59 -16.76 12.03
N TRP A 134 14.45 -17.29 12.50
CA TRP A 134 14.34 -18.68 12.96
C TRP A 134 14.70 -19.66 11.84
N LEU A 135 14.25 -19.43 10.61
CA LEU A 135 14.63 -20.24 9.44
C LEU A 135 16.13 -20.19 9.13
N GLY A 136 16.81 -19.09 9.50
CA GLY A 136 18.26 -18.93 9.42
C GLY A 136 19.04 -19.46 10.62
N GLY A 137 18.37 -20.13 11.57
CA GLY A 137 19.00 -20.64 12.80
C GLY A 137 19.24 -19.59 13.89
N VAL A 138 18.69 -18.38 13.73
CA VAL A 138 18.84 -17.29 14.71
C VAL A 138 17.53 -17.12 15.49
N VAL A 139 17.63 -17.22 16.82
CA VAL A 139 16.48 -17.00 17.70
C VAL A 139 16.40 -15.53 18.08
N TRP A 140 15.36 -14.83 17.61
CA TRP A 140 15.03 -13.50 18.10
C TRP A 140 13.76 -13.53 18.94
N MET A 141 13.92 -13.33 20.24
CA MET A 141 12.81 -13.13 21.15
C MET A 141 12.65 -11.64 21.48
N ALA A 142 11.82 -10.94 20.72
CA ALA A 142 11.18 -9.75 21.27
C ALA A 142 10.23 -10.20 22.40
N GLY A 143 10.15 -9.46 23.51
CA GLY A 143 9.19 -9.81 24.57
C GLY A 143 7.75 -9.85 24.04
N TYR A 144 6.90 -10.72 24.60
CA TYR A 144 5.49 -10.83 24.20
C TYR A 144 4.74 -9.49 24.09
N PRO A 145 4.94 -8.50 25.00
CA PRO A 145 4.31 -7.18 24.87
C PRO A 145 4.70 -6.44 23.58
N ALA A 146 5.94 -6.55 23.12
CA ALA A 146 6.40 -5.90 21.90
C ALA A 146 5.68 -6.46 20.66
N TYR A 147 5.45 -7.78 20.62
CA TYR A 147 4.67 -8.42 19.56
C TYR A 147 3.20 -8.00 19.58
N GLN A 148 2.60 -7.82 20.75
CA GLN A 148 1.22 -7.34 20.85
C GLN A 148 1.09 -5.93 20.31
N ILE A 149 2.02 -5.04 20.67
CA ILE A 149 2.06 -3.67 20.16
C ILE A 149 2.24 -3.68 18.64
N ALA A 150 3.22 -4.44 18.12
CA ALA A 150 3.47 -4.52 16.69
C ALA A 150 2.24 -5.05 15.90
N ASN A 151 1.57 -6.08 16.41
CA ASN A 151 0.34 -6.60 15.79
C ASN A 151 -0.78 -5.57 15.79
N LEU A 152 -1.00 -4.88 16.93
CA LEU A 152 -2.03 -3.86 17.03
C LEU A 152 -1.72 -2.67 16.12
N THR A 153 -0.46 -2.24 16.05
CA THR A 153 -0.01 -1.19 15.13
C THR A 153 -0.23 -1.60 13.68
N HIS A 154 0.13 -2.83 13.29
CA HIS A 154 -0.06 -3.32 11.93
C HIS A 154 -1.55 -3.36 11.55
N LEU A 155 -2.41 -3.91 12.43
CA LEU A 155 -3.86 -3.92 12.24
C LEU A 155 -4.43 -2.50 12.16
N GLY A 156 -4.03 -1.61 13.06
CA GLY A 156 -4.45 -0.22 13.09
C GLY A 156 -4.07 0.52 11.80
N LEU A 157 -2.85 0.32 11.31
CA LEU A 157 -2.39 0.87 10.04
C LEU A 157 -3.20 0.33 8.85
N ALA A 158 -3.53 -0.97 8.83
CA ALA A 158 -4.33 -1.57 7.77
C ALA A 158 -5.74 -0.96 7.72
N LEU A 159 -6.42 -0.86 8.87
CA LEU A 159 -7.75 -0.29 8.98
C LEU A 159 -7.75 1.21 8.66
N PHE A 160 -6.76 1.95 9.16
CA PHE A 160 -6.63 3.39 8.88
C PHE A 160 -6.35 3.66 7.39
N THR A 161 -5.52 2.83 6.76
CA THR A 161 -5.25 2.89 5.32
C THR A 161 -6.52 2.65 4.50
N LEU A 162 -7.31 1.63 4.87
CA LEU A 162 -8.59 1.35 4.20
C LEU A 162 -9.56 2.52 4.34
N ALA A 163 -9.71 3.08 5.55
CA ALA A 163 -10.55 4.23 5.81
C ALA A 163 -10.09 5.46 5.00
N PHE A 164 -8.77 5.71 4.93
CA PHE A 164 -8.20 6.81 4.17
C PHE A 164 -8.46 6.69 2.66
N ILE A 165 -8.29 5.48 2.09
CA ILE A 165 -8.62 5.19 0.68
C ILE A 165 -10.11 5.42 0.43
N GLY A 166 -10.98 4.89 1.29
CA GLY A 166 -12.43 5.06 1.17
C GLY A 166 -12.86 6.52 1.19
N PHE A 167 -12.30 7.31 2.13
CA PHE A 167 -12.53 8.74 2.21
C PHE A 167 -12.06 9.48 0.95
N HIS A 168 -10.88 9.15 0.44
CA HIS A 168 -10.35 9.75 -0.79
C HIS A 168 -11.25 9.49 -2.00
N ILE A 169 -11.73 8.26 -2.17
CA ILE A 169 -12.63 7.87 -3.26
C ILE A 169 -13.98 8.61 -3.15
N ALA A 170 -14.59 8.62 -1.96
CA ALA A 170 -15.86 9.30 -1.72
C ALA A 170 -15.77 10.80 -2.02
N ARG A 171 -14.70 11.45 -1.57
CA ARG A 171 -14.42 12.86 -1.84
C ARG A 171 -14.26 13.15 -3.33
N LYS A 172 -13.50 12.32 -4.05
CA LYS A 172 -13.31 12.47 -5.49
C LYS A 172 -14.64 12.37 -6.24
N ARG A 173 -15.47 11.38 -5.91
CA ARG A 173 -16.80 11.19 -6.52
C ARG A 173 -17.73 12.38 -6.30
N LYS A 174 -17.79 12.90 -5.07
CA LYS A 174 -18.62 14.09 -4.75
C LYS A 174 -18.28 15.28 -5.64
N ARG A 175 -16.99 15.50 -5.92
CA ARG A 175 -16.54 16.60 -6.76
C ARG A 175 -16.86 16.38 -8.25
N THR A 176 -16.67 15.17 -8.77
CA THR A 176 -17.02 14.85 -10.16
C THR A 176 -18.51 15.05 -10.45
N ASN A 177 -19.38 14.81 -9.46
CA ASN A 177 -20.82 15.05 -9.61
C ASN A 177 -21.24 16.54 -9.48
N GLN A 178 -20.32 17.43 -9.08
CA GLN A 178 -20.57 18.87 -8.91
C GLN A 178 -19.96 19.72 -10.05
N GLN A 179 -19.28 19.07 -10.99
CA GLN A 179 -18.70 19.66 -12.20
C GLN A 179 -19.53 19.24 -13.41
#